data_AF-A0A522HDD4-F1
#
_entry.id   AF-A0A522HDD4-F1
#
_cell.length_a   1.000
_cell.length_b   1.000
_cell.length_c   1.000
_cell.angle_alpha   90.00
_cell.angle_beta   90.00
_cell.angle_gamma   90.00
#
_symmetry.space_group_name_H-M   'P 1'
#
loop_
_entity.id
_entity.type
_entity.pdbx_description
1 polymer ?
#
loop_
_entity_poly.entity_id
_entity_poly.type
_entity_poly.pdbx_seq_one_letter_code
_entity_poly.pdbx_strand_id
1 'polypeptide(L)' 'VTSSYMSPILQRSIALAVIKDGLNRMEQEVTIPLPDGRFAQARICSPVFYDPEGARQNVD' A
#
# COMPACT_ATOMS: atom_id res chain seq x y z
N VAL A 1 -4.06 -3.78 -8.60
CA VAL A 1 -3.89 -2.51 -7.86
C VAL A 1 -5.09 -1.64 -8.18
N THR A 2 -5.76 -1.07 -7.18
CA THR A 2 -6.92 -0.17 -7.40
C THR A 2 -6.50 1.29 -7.38
N SER A 3 -5.45 1.63 -6.63
CA SER A 3 -4.90 2.99 -6.58
C SER A 3 -3.40 2.92 -6.26
N SER A 4 -2.61 3.84 -6.80
CA SER A 4 -1.17 3.93 -6.56
C SER A 4 -0.66 5.36 -6.67
N TYR A 5 0.23 5.76 -5.76
CA TYR A 5 0.77 7.12 -5.71
C TYR A 5 2.22 7.11 -5.21
N MET A 6 3.02 8.07 -5.66
CA MET A 6 4.24 8.47 -4.96
C MET A 6 3.82 9.36 -3.79
N SER A 7 3.98 8.89 -2.55
CA SER A 7 3.62 9.67 -1.36
C SER A 7 4.74 10.65 -1.01
N PRO A 8 4.52 11.98 -1.08
CA PRO A 8 5.53 12.95 -0.66
C PRO A 8 5.71 12.97 0.86
N ILE A 9 4.72 12.52 1.64
CA ILE A 9 4.84 12.46 3.10
C ILE A 9 5.72 11.26 3.51
N LEU A 10 5.56 10.12 2.84
CA LEU A 10 6.29 8.89 3.15
C LEU A 10 7.57 8.73 2.33
N GLN A 11 7.85 9.63 1.38
CA GLN A 11 9.01 9.60 0.46
C GLN A 11 9.16 8.25 -0.27
N ARG A 12 8.03 7.61 -0.59
CA ARG A 12 7.99 6.31 -1.29
C ARG A 12 6.67 6.09 -2.02
N SER A 13 6.68 5.15 -2.97
CA SER A 13 5.47 4.65 -3.59
C SER A 13 4.60 3.86 -2.60
N ILE A 14 3.29 4.06 -2.67
CA ILE A 14 2.26 3.30 -1.97
C ILE A 14 1.19 2.85 -2.96
N ALA A 15 0.52 1.75 -2.65
CA ALA A 15 -0.55 1.21 -3.47
C ALA A 15 -1.61 0.53 -2.61
N LEU A 16 -2.88 0.70 -2.98
CA LEU A 16 -3.99 -0.09 -2.48
C LEU A 16 -4.38 -1.15 -3.50
N ALA A 17 -4.76 -2.31 -3.02
CA ALA A 17 -5.20 -3.43 -3.85
C ALA A 17 -6.23 -4.29 -3.11
N VAL A 18 -7.16 -4.86 -3.86
CA VAL A 18 -8.03 -5.94 -3.38
C VAL A 18 -7.31 -7.26 -3.66
N ILE A 19 -6.96 -7.99 -2.61
CA ILE A 19 -6.26 -9.26 -2.69
C ILE A 19 -7.14 -10.35 -2.09
N LYS A 20 -7.33 -11.44 -2.82
CA LYS A 20 -8.02 -12.63 -2.29
C LYS A 20 -7.30 -13.12 -1.04
N ASP A 21 -8.04 -13.18 0.06
CA ASP A 21 -7.55 -13.57 1.38
C ASP A 21 -6.40 -12.67 1.91
N GLY A 22 -6.39 -11.39 1.51
CA GLY A 22 -5.27 -10.48 1.76
C GLY A 22 -4.89 -10.32 3.24
N LEU A 23 -5.86 -10.32 4.15
CA LEU A 23 -5.61 -10.17 5.59
C LEU A 23 -4.81 -11.34 6.18
N ASN A 24 -4.99 -12.56 5.67
CA ASN A 24 -4.23 -13.75 6.09
C ASN A 24 -2.87 -13.87 5.39
N ARG A 25 -2.54 -12.91 4.52
CA ARG A 25 -1.33 -12.91 3.68
C ARG A 25 -0.42 -11.73 3.96
N MET A 26 -0.56 -11.11 5.12
CA MET A 26 0.32 -10.02 5.56
C MET A 26 1.79 -10.45 5.51
N GLU A 27 2.65 -9.49 5.22
CA GLU A 27 4.09 -9.64 5.05
C GLU A 27 4.53 -10.50 3.85
N GLN A 28 3.61 -11.13 3.11
CA GLN A 28 3.95 -11.83 1.87
C GLN A 28 4.36 -10.84 0.77
N GLU A 29 5.37 -11.22 -0.01
CA GLU A 29 5.74 -10.52 -1.23
C GLU A 29 4.80 -10.91 -2.39
N VAL A 30 4.48 -9.92 -3.22
CA VAL A 30 3.68 -10.08 -4.43
C VAL A 30 4.34 -9.37 -5.60
N THR A 31 4.25 -9.99 -6.77
CA THR A 31 4.73 -9.42 -8.03
C THR A 31 3.57 -8.77 -8.78
N ILE A 32 3.75 -7.53 -9.22
CA ILE A 32 2.72 -6.70 -9.84
C ILE A 32 3.17 -6.37 -11.28
N PRO A 33 2.43 -6.78 -12.32
CA PRO A 33 2.72 -6.37 -13.68
C PRO A 33 2.40 -4.88 -13.87
N LEU A 34 3.30 -4.16 -14.55
CA LEU A 34 3.13 -2.75 -14.91
C LEU A 34 2.76 -2.60 -16.40
N PRO A 35 2.10 -1.50 -16.80
CA PRO A 35 1.68 -1.28 -18.20
C PRO A 35 2.83 -1.27 -19.21
N ASP A 36 4.05 -0.97 -18.77
CA ASP A 36 5.26 -0.94 -19.60
C ASP A 36 5.97 -2.29 -19.72
N GLY A 37 5.34 -3.37 -19.27
CA GLY A 37 5.88 -4.73 -19.33
C GLY A 37 6.89 -5.07 -18.22
N ARG A 38 7.22 -4.11 -17.34
CA ARG A 38 8.03 -4.38 -16.15
C ARG A 38 7.19 -5.02 -15.04
N PHE A 39 7.88 -5.53 -14.03
CA PHE A 39 7.27 -6.04 -12.81
C PHE A 39 7.78 -5.26 -11.59
N ALA A 40 6.87 -4.90 -10.70
CA ALA A 40 7.19 -4.36 -9.39
C ALA A 40 7.02 -5.43 -8.32
N GLN A 41 7.91 -5.43 -7.31
CA GLN A 41 7.72 -6.21 -6.09
C GLN A 41 7.10 -5.32 -5.02
N ALA A 42 6.16 -5.86 -4.25
CA ALA A 42 5.57 -5.20 -3.09
C ALA A 42 5.29 -6.21 -1.99
N ARG A 43 5.21 -5.73 -0.74
CA ARG A 43 4.80 -6.52 0.42
C ARG A 43 3.37 -6.17 0.80
N ILE A 44 2.54 -7.19 1.04
CA ILE A 44 1.21 -7.02 1.62
C ILE A 44 1.40 -6.48 3.04
N CYS A 45 0.80 -5.34 3.36
CA CYS A 45 0.93 -4.68 4.65
C CYS A 45 -0.40 -4.01 5.04
N SER A 46 -0.41 -3.35 6.20
CA SER A 46 -1.56 -2.55 6.64
C SER A 46 -2.04 -1.59 5.54
N PRO A 47 -3.36 -1.45 5.32
CA PRO A 47 -3.90 -0.48 4.38
C PRO A 47 -3.72 0.97 4.86
N VAL A 48 -3.34 1.18 6.13
CA VAL A 48 -3.08 2.50 6.71
C VAL A 48 -1.57 2.78 6.70
N PHE A 49 -1.13 3.58 5.73
CA PHE A 49 0.30 3.86 5.52
C PHE A 49 0.85 5.03 6.34
N TYR A 50 -0.01 5.96 6.75
CA TYR A 50 0.37 7.21 7.40
C TYR A 50 -0.58 7.50 8.55
N ASP A 51 -0.03 7.96 9.67
CA ASP A 51 -0.76 8.24 10.91
C ASP A 51 -1.73 7.12 11.35
N PRO A 52 -1.23 5.88 11.57
CA PRO A 52 -2.10 4.75 11.93
C PRO A 52 -2.79 4.92 13.29
N GLU A 53 -2.22 5.74 14.18
CA GLU A 53 -2.77 6.04 15.50
C GLU A 53 -3.77 7.21 15.48
N GLY A 54 -3.86 7.94 14.36
CA GLY A 54 -4.73 9.11 14.22
C GLY A 54 -4.30 10.30 15.09
N ALA A 55 -3.02 10.41 15.45
CA ALA A 55 -2.51 11.44 16.36
C ALA A 55 -2.65 12.87 15.80
N ARG A 56 -2.86 13.02 14.49
CA ARG A 56 -3.06 14.32 13.84
C ARG A 56 -4.52 14.73 13.76
N GLN A 57 -5.45 13.84 14.11
CA GLN A 57 -6.87 14.10 14.10
C GLN A 57 -7.27 14.89 15.37
N ASN A 58 -7.24 16.22 15.28
CA ASN A 58 -7.77 17.12 16.31
C ASN A 58 -9.15 17.61 15.87
N VAL A 59 -10.20 16.94 16.34
CA VAL A 59 -11.60 17.27 16.03
C VAL A 59 -12.31 17.50 17.36
N ASP A 60 -12.74 18.74 17.59
CA ASP A 60 -13.68 19.11 18.66
C ASP A 60 -15.13 18.99 18.17
#